data_AF-A0A7S9GHK9-F1
#
_entry.id   AF-A0A7S9GHK9-F1
#
_cell.length_a   1.000
_cell.length_b   1.000
_cell.length_c   1.000
_cell.angle_alpha   90.00
_cell.angle_beta   90.00
_cell.angle_gamma   90.00
#
_symmetry.space_group_name_H-M   'P 1'
#
loop_
_entity.id
_entity.type
_entity.pdbx_description
1 polymer ?
#
loop_
_entity_poly.entity_id
_entity_poly.type
_entity_poly.pdbx_seq_one_letter_code
_entity_poly.pdbx_strand_id
1 'polypeptide(L)'
;MNKTVTQVSPPVTKPCQQGVASVLFMMLLGLGLMALVLGAASQVRGSQSQSQTVHAQTQAQLRAWNGAEALRQYLAQSGAAQASTIPANAPVAFQGLQGINATVTAVTAADPLCQGGTRVDANLRGASGGANSLLQLVYCATGQPGGGGQSGNDAVNIKGNLDLSGDLKVLGKEKARMIVDGKVQGAGSLNGIHELYATGNVTLGGSTSIDTVFSEGNISLSGSGNYRQLEAMGDITLSGGVKASTLFANGKISLESNEVPTLSAIGDVKLGSNAKVTDLKTKGSVVAVNSQISGSALVQGSYTEGSNGAVASGQYGQNLTVPGWNTQVRMNHVPGLVVALTPRTQQTISRPRVDVYEYRAAANYRFERDTDNRTIVTVNQVEGIPDGRYFLAGQADKQDWLCRSGANFSASDCVAKICAGHSEHNSCLSYSNGTWSLAGQSMAPGVAWFEGNLSAGQGSYANSFMASGNITTAGNNTTEALNYAGYAKVCNNSLFPGLRPKGYCKAGSAELTPQPLGNIAFAAGGIGPSGKYSGGRIDLSAANHVYGDVLAGDLLQTGGSTVVHGHVVAARMGNGTGNNSFGASTTIDLRNLPSTFTPGGGQGGNAAPPAARILWSRYR
;
A
#
# COMPACT_ATOMS: atom_id res chain seq x y z
N MET A 1 -96.38 96.35 43.05
CA MET A 1 -96.71 95.00 42.55
C MET A 1 -95.42 94.19 42.48
N ASN A 2 -95.38 93.10 43.25
CA ASN A 2 -94.25 92.19 43.47
C ASN A 2 -93.87 91.36 42.24
N LYS A 3 -92.59 90.98 42.13
CA LYS A 3 -92.15 89.76 41.44
C LYS A 3 -91.01 89.08 42.22
N THR A 4 -91.16 87.77 42.35
CA THR A 4 -90.50 86.84 43.27
C THR A 4 -89.23 86.24 42.66
N VAL A 5 -88.28 85.87 43.53
CA VAL A 5 -86.97 85.24 43.29
C VAL A 5 -87.08 83.71 43.22
N THR A 6 -86.20 83.03 42.47
CA THR A 6 -85.87 81.60 42.67
C THR A 6 -84.43 81.28 42.23
N GLN A 7 -83.69 80.54 43.06
CA GLN A 7 -82.28 80.12 42.89
C GLN A 7 -82.13 78.84 42.04
N VAL A 8 -80.97 78.66 41.40
CA VAL A 8 -80.54 77.43 40.70
C VAL A 8 -79.10 77.06 41.08
N SER A 9 -78.86 75.77 41.33
CA SER A 9 -77.58 75.12 41.71
C SER A 9 -76.80 74.56 40.50
N PRO A 10 -75.46 74.28 40.58
CA PRO A 10 -74.65 73.80 39.44
C PRO A 10 -74.28 72.30 39.51
N PRO A 11 -73.74 71.68 38.43
CA PRO A 11 -72.93 70.47 38.56
C PRO A 11 -71.55 70.49 37.86
N VAL A 12 -70.53 70.13 38.66
CA VAL A 12 -69.46 69.12 38.51
C VAL A 12 -68.58 69.04 37.23
N THR A 13 -67.26 69.14 37.46
CA THR A 13 -66.11 68.88 36.56
C THR A 13 -65.81 67.38 36.36
N LYS A 14 -65.48 66.95 35.13
CA LYS A 14 -64.93 65.61 34.80
C LYS A 14 -63.39 65.61 34.76
N PRO A 15 -62.68 64.61 35.34
CA PRO A 15 -61.26 64.40 35.09
C PRO A 15 -61.01 63.46 33.89
N CYS A 16 -60.02 63.79 33.07
CA CYS A 16 -59.50 62.93 31.99
C CYS A 16 -58.65 61.77 32.57
N GLN A 17 -59.03 60.52 32.32
CA GLN A 17 -58.18 59.34 32.53
C GLN A 17 -57.15 59.22 31.38
N GLN A 18 -55.87 59.51 31.64
CA GLN A 18 -54.76 59.31 30.68
C GLN A 18 -53.77 58.19 31.09
N GLY A 19 -54.06 57.42 32.16
CA GLY A 19 -53.15 56.37 32.64
C GLY A 19 -53.34 54.99 32.01
N VAL A 20 -54.59 54.58 31.75
CA VAL A 20 -54.90 53.19 31.35
C VAL A 20 -54.50 52.91 29.90
N ALA A 21 -54.67 53.87 29.00
CA ALA A 21 -54.34 53.71 27.58
C ALA A 21 -52.83 53.55 27.33
N SER A 22 -51.99 54.31 28.04
CA SER A 22 -50.53 54.25 27.92
C SER A 22 -49.96 52.93 28.43
N VAL A 23 -50.52 52.40 29.53
CA VAL A 23 -50.16 51.08 30.07
C VAL A 23 -50.59 49.97 29.11
N LEU A 24 -51.79 50.06 28.54
CA LEU A 24 -52.28 49.10 27.54
C LEU A 24 -51.41 49.11 26.27
N PHE A 25 -50.98 50.29 25.83
CA PHE A 25 -50.11 50.44 24.65
C PHE A 25 -48.71 49.87 24.88
N MET A 26 -48.12 50.10 26.07
CA MET A 26 -46.85 49.46 26.45
C MET A 26 -46.97 47.94 26.56
N MET A 27 -48.10 47.42 27.06
CA MET A 27 -48.35 45.98 27.11
C MET A 27 -48.47 45.36 25.72
N LEU A 28 -49.18 46.02 24.80
CA LEU A 28 -49.35 45.58 23.43
C LEU A 28 -48.02 45.63 22.64
N LEU A 29 -47.20 46.67 22.85
CA LEU A 29 -45.85 46.73 22.30
C LEU A 29 -44.94 45.63 22.86
N GLY A 30 -45.04 45.35 24.16
CA GLY A 30 -44.30 44.25 24.80
C GLY A 30 -44.68 42.87 24.26
N LEU A 31 -45.98 42.63 24.04
CA LEU A 31 -46.49 41.40 23.42
C LEU A 31 -46.07 41.28 21.94
N GLY A 32 -46.06 42.38 21.19
CA GLY A 32 -45.58 42.41 19.80
C GLY A 32 -44.10 42.08 19.67
N LEU A 33 -43.26 42.61 20.57
CA LEU A 33 -41.82 42.31 20.63
C LEU A 33 -41.57 40.85 21.05
N MET A 34 -42.31 40.32 22.03
CA MET A 34 -42.22 38.90 22.38
C MET A 34 -42.60 37.98 21.23
N ALA A 35 -43.65 38.31 20.47
CA ALA A 35 -44.06 37.53 19.30
C ALA A 35 -42.98 37.51 18.21
N LEU A 36 -42.30 38.64 17.97
CA LEU A 36 -41.18 38.72 17.02
C LEU A 36 -39.97 37.91 17.47
N VAL A 37 -39.61 37.96 18.76
CA VAL A 37 -38.49 37.17 19.31
C VAL A 37 -38.81 35.68 19.27
N LEU A 38 -40.03 35.27 19.60
CA LEU A 38 -40.46 33.87 19.48
C LEU A 38 -40.49 33.41 18.02
N GLY A 39 -40.91 34.28 17.09
CA GLY A 39 -40.85 34.05 15.65
C GLY A 39 -39.41 33.84 15.17
N ALA A 40 -38.49 34.75 15.51
CA ALA A 40 -37.07 34.63 15.17
C ALA A 40 -36.42 33.40 15.81
N ALA A 41 -36.71 33.10 17.08
CA ALA A 41 -36.22 31.91 17.76
C ALA A 41 -36.73 30.62 17.11
N SER A 42 -37.99 30.59 16.66
CA SER A 42 -38.56 29.46 15.92
C SER A 42 -37.89 29.27 14.55
N GLN A 43 -37.57 30.37 13.85
CA GLN A 43 -36.87 30.35 12.56
C GLN A 43 -35.41 29.89 12.71
N VAL A 44 -34.71 30.32 13.77
CA VAL A 44 -33.36 29.86 14.10
C VAL A 44 -33.35 28.38 14.45
N ARG A 45 -34.30 27.91 15.27
CA ARG A 45 -34.46 26.47 15.57
C ARG A 45 -34.79 25.67 14.30
N GLY A 46 -35.64 26.20 13.42
CA GLY A 46 -35.94 25.59 12.12
C GLY A 46 -34.69 25.47 11.24
N SER A 47 -33.87 26.52 11.17
CA SER A 47 -32.62 26.54 10.39
C SER A 47 -31.57 25.59 10.97
N GLN A 48 -31.45 25.51 12.30
CA GLN A 48 -30.57 24.56 12.97
C GLN A 48 -31.02 23.11 12.73
N SER A 49 -32.33 22.84 12.79
CA SER A 49 -32.90 21.53 12.49
C SER A 49 -32.68 21.13 11.02
N GLN A 50 -32.85 22.07 10.07
CA GLN A 50 -32.53 21.84 8.65
C GLN A 50 -31.05 21.55 8.43
N SER A 51 -30.15 22.33 9.05
CA SER A 51 -28.70 22.11 8.96
C SER A 51 -28.29 20.74 9.53
N GLN A 52 -28.81 20.36 10.70
CA GLN A 52 -28.60 19.03 11.28
C GLN A 52 -29.12 17.91 10.38
N THR A 53 -30.27 18.11 9.74
CA THR A 53 -30.87 17.13 8.81
C THR A 53 -30.01 16.98 7.54
N VAL A 54 -29.51 18.08 6.97
CA VAL A 54 -28.61 18.06 5.81
C VAL A 54 -27.28 17.39 6.15
N HIS A 55 -26.70 17.70 7.32
CA HIS A 55 -25.50 17.02 7.80
C HIS A 55 -25.73 15.52 8.01
N ALA A 56 -26.85 15.13 8.63
CA ALA A 56 -27.22 13.74 8.84
C ALA A 56 -27.39 13.00 7.50
N GLN A 57 -28.05 13.61 6.51
CA GLN A 57 -28.24 13.03 5.18
C GLN A 57 -26.92 12.89 4.41
N THR A 58 -26.06 13.91 4.45
CA THR A 58 -24.73 13.87 3.80
C THR A 58 -23.86 12.78 4.43
N GLN A 59 -23.87 12.67 5.76
CA GLN A 59 -23.15 11.61 6.48
C GLN A 59 -23.72 10.22 6.18
N ALA A 60 -25.05 10.08 6.04
CA ALA A 60 -25.68 8.83 5.64
C ALA A 60 -25.28 8.41 4.21
N GLN A 61 -25.19 9.35 3.26
CA GLN A 61 -24.71 9.10 1.90
C GLN A 61 -23.22 8.72 1.87
N LEU A 62 -22.36 9.41 2.62
CA LEU A 62 -20.93 9.07 2.75
C LEU A 62 -20.75 7.67 3.33
N ARG A 63 -21.49 7.32 4.39
CA ARG A 63 -21.48 5.96 4.95
C ARG A 63 -21.95 4.91 3.94
N ALA A 64 -22.97 5.23 3.14
CA ALA A 64 -23.43 4.31 2.10
C ALA A 64 -22.33 4.04 1.04
N TRP A 65 -21.62 5.08 0.59
CA TRP A 65 -20.51 4.92 -0.36
C TRP A 65 -19.28 4.24 0.24
N ASN A 66 -18.96 4.50 1.51
CA ASN A 66 -17.90 3.78 2.21
C ASN A 66 -18.19 2.28 2.29
N GLY A 67 -19.44 1.90 2.54
CA GLY A 67 -19.86 0.50 2.53
C GLY A 67 -19.81 -0.11 1.13
N ALA A 68 -20.17 0.66 0.09
CA ALA A 68 -20.11 0.22 -1.30
C ALA A 68 -18.66 -0.09 -1.69
N GLU A 69 -17.74 0.80 -1.34
CA GLU A 69 -16.32 0.61 -1.59
C GLU A 69 -15.74 -0.56 -0.80
N ALA A 70 -16.13 -0.74 0.47
CA ALA A 70 -15.72 -1.91 1.26
C ALA A 70 -16.20 -3.24 0.63
N LEU A 71 -17.43 -3.29 0.12
CA LEU A 71 -17.95 -4.46 -0.59
C LEU A 71 -17.22 -4.70 -1.92
N ARG A 72 -16.92 -3.64 -2.68
CA ARG A 72 -16.11 -3.73 -3.90
C ARG A 72 -14.74 -4.31 -3.61
N GLN A 73 -14.08 -3.85 -2.55
CA GLN A 73 -12.76 -4.33 -2.14
C GLN A 73 -12.78 -5.81 -1.75
N TYR A 74 -13.82 -6.24 -1.02
CA TYR A 74 -14.01 -7.66 -0.71
C TYR A 74 -14.15 -8.51 -1.99
N LEU A 75 -14.96 -8.06 -2.95
CA LEU A 75 -15.14 -8.76 -4.23
C LEU A 75 -13.87 -8.74 -5.10
N ALA A 76 -13.09 -7.67 -5.04
CA ALA A 76 -11.80 -7.57 -5.71
C ALA A 76 -10.75 -8.51 -5.11
N GLN A 77 -10.83 -8.81 -3.81
CA GLN A 77 -9.92 -9.76 -3.15
C GLN A 77 -10.34 -11.21 -3.38
N SER A 78 -11.64 -11.49 -3.41
CA SER A 78 -12.17 -12.84 -3.55
C SER A 78 -12.17 -13.35 -5.00
N GLY A 79 -12.24 -12.45 -5.99
CA GLY A 79 -12.25 -12.81 -7.41
C GLY A 79 -13.52 -13.55 -7.84
N ALA A 80 -13.59 -13.94 -9.12
CA ALA A 80 -14.83 -14.45 -9.72
C ALA A 80 -15.34 -15.75 -9.08
N ALA A 81 -14.44 -16.69 -8.79
CA ALA A 81 -14.79 -18.01 -8.25
C ALA A 81 -15.39 -17.91 -6.83
N GLN A 82 -14.78 -17.12 -5.95
CA GLN A 82 -15.25 -17.00 -4.56
C GLN A 82 -16.40 -16.00 -4.42
N ALA A 83 -16.52 -15.02 -5.32
CA ALA A 83 -17.73 -14.20 -5.43
C ALA A 83 -18.96 -15.05 -5.80
N SER A 84 -18.77 -16.12 -6.59
CA SER A 84 -19.88 -16.99 -7.02
C SER A 84 -20.48 -17.84 -5.90
N THR A 85 -19.74 -18.03 -4.81
CA THR A 85 -20.18 -18.82 -3.65
C THR A 85 -20.97 -18.01 -2.63
N ILE A 86 -21.13 -16.70 -2.83
CA ILE A 86 -21.89 -15.85 -1.90
C ILE A 86 -23.38 -16.21 -2.02
N PRO A 87 -24.05 -16.57 -0.91
CA PRO A 87 -25.48 -16.89 -0.96
C PRO A 87 -26.32 -15.65 -1.27
N ALA A 88 -27.34 -15.81 -2.10
CA ALA A 88 -28.32 -14.75 -2.34
C ALA A 88 -29.10 -14.42 -1.05
N ASN A 89 -29.43 -13.15 -0.86
CA ASN A 89 -30.03 -12.57 0.34
C ASN A 89 -29.17 -12.66 1.60
N ALA A 90 -27.85 -12.86 1.47
CA ALA A 90 -26.94 -12.85 2.60
C ALA A 90 -26.69 -11.42 3.13
N PRO A 91 -26.77 -11.19 4.45
CA PRO A 91 -26.28 -9.96 5.04
C PRO A 91 -24.76 -9.89 4.97
N VAL A 92 -24.23 -8.70 4.67
CA VAL A 92 -22.79 -8.43 4.67
C VAL A 92 -22.44 -7.73 5.99
N ALA A 93 -21.56 -8.34 6.77
CA ALA A 93 -21.05 -7.75 8.00
C ALA A 93 -19.75 -7.00 7.72
N PHE A 94 -19.72 -5.71 8.04
CA PHE A 94 -18.51 -4.89 7.94
C PHE A 94 -17.86 -4.74 9.32
N GLN A 95 -16.64 -5.26 9.47
CA GLN A 95 -15.85 -5.09 10.69
C GLN A 95 -15.33 -3.64 10.76
N GLY A 96 -15.57 -2.94 11.88
CA GLY A 96 -15.04 -1.60 12.12
C GLY A 96 -15.82 -0.43 11.49
N LEU A 97 -16.92 -0.68 10.77
CA LEU A 97 -17.77 0.36 10.19
C LEU A 97 -19.14 0.41 10.90
N GLN A 98 -19.45 1.56 11.50
CA GLN A 98 -20.71 1.77 12.24
C GLN A 98 -21.76 2.47 11.37
N GLY A 99 -23.01 2.02 11.46
CA GLY A 99 -24.15 2.62 10.74
C GLY A 99 -24.23 2.26 9.25
N ILE A 100 -23.69 1.10 8.86
CA ILE A 100 -23.76 0.56 7.49
C ILE A 100 -24.33 -0.85 7.54
N ASN A 101 -25.37 -1.11 6.74
CA ASN A 101 -25.91 -2.44 6.52
C ASN A 101 -25.92 -2.73 5.02
N ALA A 102 -25.44 -3.89 4.58
CA ALA A 102 -25.60 -4.32 3.19
C ALA A 102 -26.16 -5.73 3.10
N THR A 103 -26.87 -6.01 2.00
CA THR A 103 -27.38 -7.32 1.65
C THR A 103 -27.06 -7.61 0.19
N VAL A 104 -26.48 -8.78 -0.07
CA VAL A 104 -26.29 -9.27 -1.44
C VAL A 104 -27.62 -9.83 -1.91
N THR A 105 -28.25 -9.18 -2.89
CA THR A 105 -29.58 -9.56 -3.37
C THR A 105 -29.53 -10.66 -4.42
N ALA A 106 -28.49 -10.69 -5.25
CA ALA A 106 -28.33 -11.73 -6.26
C ALA A 106 -26.85 -11.91 -6.64
N VAL A 107 -26.52 -13.12 -7.10
CA VAL A 107 -25.20 -13.49 -7.62
C VAL A 107 -25.41 -14.28 -8.90
N THR A 108 -24.67 -13.96 -9.96
CA THR A 108 -24.75 -14.64 -11.26
C THR A 108 -23.33 -14.93 -11.75
N ALA A 109 -22.94 -16.20 -11.77
CA ALA A 109 -21.64 -16.63 -12.29
C ALA A 109 -21.63 -16.60 -13.83
N ALA A 110 -20.44 -16.44 -14.42
CA ALA A 110 -20.22 -16.41 -15.88
C ALA A 110 -21.13 -15.43 -16.63
N ASP A 111 -21.36 -14.25 -16.04
CA ASP A 111 -22.26 -13.24 -16.60
C ASP A 111 -21.62 -12.58 -17.84
N PRO A 112 -22.34 -12.51 -18.99
CA PRO A 112 -21.87 -11.83 -20.19
C PRO A 112 -21.52 -10.34 -19.97
N LEU A 113 -22.24 -9.63 -19.10
CA LEU A 113 -21.96 -8.24 -18.74
C LEU A 113 -20.64 -8.09 -17.97
N CYS A 114 -20.18 -9.18 -17.36
CA CYS A 114 -18.92 -9.27 -16.64
C CYS A 114 -17.83 -10.01 -17.44
N GLN A 115 -17.99 -10.14 -18.77
CA GLN A 115 -17.02 -10.82 -19.65
C GLN A 115 -16.68 -12.25 -19.18
N GLY A 116 -17.69 -12.98 -18.65
CA GLY A 116 -17.50 -14.32 -18.10
C GLY A 116 -17.08 -14.36 -16.62
N GLY A 117 -16.99 -13.21 -15.95
CA GLY A 117 -16.86 -13.10 -14.49
C GLY A 117 -18.17 -13.26 -13.72
N THR A 118 -18.17 -12.98 -12.42
CA THR A 118 -19.35 -13.09 -11.54
C THR A 118 -19.98 -11.73 -11.31
N ARG A 119 -21.27 -11.59 -11.61
CA ARG A 119 -22.08 -10.42 -11.25
C ARG A 119 -22.60 -10.56 -9.82
N VAL A 120 -22.48 -9.49 -9.03
CA VAL A 120 -22.98 -9.41 -7.65
C VAL A 120 -23.84 -8.18 -7.50
N ASP A 121 -25.12 -8.38 -7.20
CA ASP A 121 -26.10 -7.32 -6.97
C ASP A 121 -26.27 -7.13 -5.46
N ALA A 122 -26.20 -5.89 -4.97
CA ALA A 122 -26.30 -5.60 -3.54
C ALA A 122 -27.10 -4.33 -3.25
N ASN A 123 -27.80 -4.35 -2.12
CA ASN A 123 -28.42 -3.17 -1.53
C ASN A 123 -27.65 -2.76 -0.29
N LEU A 124 -27.45 -1.46 -0.12
CA LEU A 124 -26.66 -0.91 0.96
C LEU A 124 -27.38 0.28 1.60
N ARG A 125 -27.35 0.33 2.93
CA ARG A 125 -27.94 1.38 3.75
C ARG A 125 -26.88 2.04 4.60
N GLY A 126 -26.65 3.33 4.39
CA GLY A 126 -25.93 4.19 5.32
C GLY A 126 -26.93 4.91 6.23
N ALA A 127 -26.68 4.90 7.54
CA ALA A 127 -27.52 5.57 8.53
C ALA A 127 -26.69 6.53 9.39
N SER A 128 -27.18 7.74 9.61
CA SER A 128 -26.56 8.74 10.50
C SER A 128 -27.61 9.70 11.05
N GLY A 129 -27.63 9.93 12.36
CA GLY A 129 -28.49 10.95 12.98
C GLY A 129 -29.99 10.86 12.63
N GLY A 130 -30.52 9.64 12.45
CA GLY A 130 -31.91 9.39 12.03
C GLY A 130 -32.16 9.40 10.51
N ALA A 131 -31.23 9.95 9.72
CA ALA A 131 -31.28 9.93 8.25
C ALA A 131 -30.77 8.60 7.67
N ASN A 132 -31.35 8.19 6.54
CA ASN A 132 -30.98 6.97 5.83
C ASN A 132 -30.72 7.25 4.35
N SER A 133 -29.69 6.64 3.81
CA SER A 133 -29.40 6.61 2.37
C SER A 133 -29.33 5.16 1.90
N LEU A 134 -30.16 4.83 0.90
CA LEU A 134 -30.20 3.51 0.28
C LEU A 134 -29.53 3.57 -1.08
N LEU A 135 -28.59 2.66 -1.32
CA LEU A 135 -27.82 2.55 -2.55
C LEU A 135 -27.99 1.14 -3.09
N GLN A 136 -28.41 1.02 -4.34
CA GLN A 136 -28.39 -0.24 -5.07
C GLN A 136 -27.18 -0.26 -5.99
N LEU A 137 -26.44 -1.37 -5.94
CA LEU A 137 -25.13 -1.54 -6.55
C LEU A 137 -25.10 -2.83 -7.35
N VAL A 138 -24.42 -2.79 -8.48
CA VAL A 138 -24.09 -3.99 -9.26
C VAL A 138 -22.60 -4.01 -9.52
N TYR A 139 -21.95 -5.10 -9.13
CA TYR A 139 -20.53 -5.34 -9.30
C TYR A 139 -20.27 -6.44 -10.32
N CYS A 140 -19.14 -6.33 -11.02
CA CYS A 140 -18.50 -7.46 -11.69
C CYS A 140 -17.23 -7.83 -10.94
N ALA A 141 -17.15 -9.06 -10.44
CA ALA A 141 -15.93 -9.68 -9.95
C ALA A 141 -15.32 -10.55 -11.05
N THR A 142 -14.08 -10.25 -11.43
CA THR A 142 -13.32 -10.94 -12.49
C THR A 142 -12.00 -11.43 -11.92
N GLY A 143 -11.33 -12.33 -12.64
CA GLY A 143 -10.03 -12.87 -12.24
C GLY A 143 -10.11 -13.98 -11.19
N GLN A 144 -8.99 -14.68 -10.94
CA GLN A 144 -8.92 -15.74 -9.94
C GLN A 144 -8.16 -15.26 -8.70
N PRO A 145 -8.64 -15.58 -7.47
CA PRO A 145 -7.79 -15.44 -6.29
C PRO A 145 -6.56 -16.34 -6.47
N GLY A 146 -5.36 -15.76 -6.42
CA GLY A 146 -4.11 -16.49 -6.64
C GLY A 146 -3.38 -16.18 -7.94
N GLY A 147 -3.96 -15.40 -8.86
CA GLY A 147 -3.19 -14.73 -9.90
C GLY A 147 -2.32 -13.67 -9.23
N GLY A 148 -1.01 -13.89 -9.18
CA GLY A 148 -0.09 -12.84 -8.77
C GLY A 148 -0.42 -11.58 -9.57
N GLY A 149 -0.62 -10.48 -8.86
CA GLY A 149 -1.03 -9.21 -9.44
C GLY A 149 -0.24 -8.91 -10.71
N GLN A 150 -0.92 -8.47 -11.77
CA GLN A 150 -0.23 -7.77 -12.85
C GLN A 150 0.67 -6.73 -12.20
N SER A 151 1.97 -6.99 -12.26
CA SER A 151 2.93 -5.95 -12.00
C SER A 151 2.74 -4.96 -13.13
N GLY A 152 2.23 -3.77 -12.81
CA GLY A 152 2.63 -2.59 -13.55
C GLY A 152 4.16 -2.46 -13.51
N ASN A 153 4.70 -1.36 -13.96
CA ASN A 153 6.14 -1.07 -13.88
C ASN A 153 6.69 -0.90 -12.43
N ASP A 154 6.08 -1.55 -11.43
CA ASP A 154 6.29 -1.38 -9.99
C ASP A 154 7.44 -2.25 -9.48
N ALA A 155 8.70 -1.87 -9.75
CA ALA A 155 9.91 -2.64 -9.42
C ALA A 155 9.98 -3.23 -7.99
N VAL A 156 9.25 -2.63 -7.04
CA VAL A 156 9.22 -3.00 -5.62
C VAL A 156 7.77 -3.04 -5.11
N ASN A 157 7.32 -4.21 -4.65
CA ASN A 157 6.02 -4.40 -4.01
C ASN A 157 6.17 -5.12 -2.65
N ILE A 158 5.98 -4.38 -1.57
CA ILE A 158 6.21 -4.85 -0.20
C ILE A 158 4.90 -4.83 0.57
N LYS A 159 4.50 -5.97 1.12
CA LYS A 159 3.44 -6.03 2.12
C LYS A 159 4.04 -6.00 3.52
N GLY A 160 3.38 -5.28 4.42
CA GLY A 160 3.89 -4.97 5.74
C GLY A 160 4.85 -3.78 5.72
N ASN A 161 5.36 -3.46 6.90
CA ASN A 161 6.23 -2.30 7.08
C ASN A 161 7.60 -2.50 6.40
N LEU A 162 8.21 -1.39 6.00
CA LEU A 162 9.55 -1.34 5.42
C LEU A 162 10.45 -0.36 6.20
N ASP A 163 11.59 -0.88 6.65
CA ASP A 163 12.68 -0.12 7.24
C ASP A 163 13.79 0.12 6.20
N LEU A 164 14.16 1.38 5.98
CA LEU A 164 15.23 1.82 5.07
C LEU A 164 16.42 2.28 5.90
N SER A 165 17.18 1.32 6.43
CA SER A 165 18.38 1.60 7.23
C SER A 165 19.60 1.89 6.36
N GLY A 166 19.57 1.51 5.08
CA GLY A 166 20.59 1.80 4.07
C GLY A 166 20.02 2.46 2.81
N ASP A 167 20.90 2.72 1.84
CA ASP A 167 20.52 3.32 0.57
C ASP A 167 19.83 2.30 -0.34
N LEU A 168 18.73 2.70 -0.99
CA LEU A 168 18.07 1.94 -2.05
C LEU A 168 18.18 2.70 -3.37
N LYS A 169 18.71 2.02 -4.38
CA LYS A 169 18.80 2.52 -5.75
C LYS A 169 18.02 1.63 -6.70
N VAL A 170 17.11 2.21 -7.48
CA VAL A 170 16.45 1.51 -8.59
C VAL A 170 16.97 2.08 -9.90
N LEU A 171 17.51 1.21 -10.74
CA LEU A 171 18.10 1.57 -12.03
C LEU A 171 17.26 0.98 -13.15
N GLY A 172 16.81 1.82 -14.08
CA GLY A 172 15.97 1.41 -15.19
C GLY A 172 15.98 2.47 -16.28
N LYS A 173 15.27 2.21 -17.40
CA LYS A 173 15.04 3.22 -18.44
C LYS A 173 14.18 4.37 -17.91
N GLU A 174 13.20 4.01 -17.07
CA GLU A 174 12.31 4.95 -16.37
C GLU A 174 12.56 4.83 -14.86
N LYS A 175 12.24 5.89 -14.11
CA LYS A 175 12.18 5.82 -12.65
C LYS A 175 11.06 4.87 -12.22
N ALA A 176 11.26 4.08 -11.17
CA ALA A 176 10.31 3.08 -10.71
C ALA A 176 9.19 3.64 -9.83
N ARG A 177 8.07 2.93 -9.80
CA ARG A 177 7.03 3.07 -8.78
C ARG A 177 7.24 2.03 -7.69
N MET A 178 7.00 2.43 -6.44
CA MET A 178 7.20 1.60 -5.26
C MET A 178 5.93 1.57 -4.42
N ILE A 179 5.45 0.38 -4.11
CA ILE A 179 4.25 0.17 -3.28
C ILE A 179 4.62 -0.52 -1.98
N VAL A 180 4.15 0.04 -0.86
CA VAL A 180 4.26 -0.54 0.47
C VAL A 180 2.89 -0.62 1.14
N ASP A 181 2.35 -1.82 1.31
CA ASP A 181 1.15 -2.07 2.14
C ASP A 181 1.56 -2.10 3.63
N GLY A 182 2.01 -0.96 4.13
CA GLY A 182 2.45 -0.73 5.48
C GLY A 182 3.12 0.63 5.64
N LYS A 183 3.78 0.85 6.78
CA LYS A 183 4.58 2.07 6.99
C LYS A 183 5.95 1.96 6.30
N VAL A 184 6.49 3.10 5.89
CA VAL A 184 7.87 3.23 5.39
C VAL A 184 8.63 4.13 6.35
N GLN A 185 9.76 3.67 6.87
CA GLN A 185 10.57 4.49 7.78
C GLN A 185 12.06 4.30 7.53
N GLY A 186 12.86 5.36 7.67
CA GLY A 186 14.32 5.21 7.61
C GLY A 186 15.08 6.50 7.36
N ALA A 187 16.40 6.42 7.46
CA ALA A 187 17.32 7.52 7.18
C ALA A 187 18.16 7.27 5.91
N GLY A 188 18.00 6.10 5.27
CA GLY A 188 18.65 5.80 4.00
C GLY A 188 18.16 6.68 2.85
N SER A 189 18.99 6.81 1.83
CA SER A 189 18.66 7.58 0.62
C SER A 189 17.92 6.70 -0.39
N LEU A 190 16.90 7.27 -1.03
CA LEU A 190 16.17 6.62 -2.13
C LEU A 190 16.49 7.30 -3.46
N ASN A 191 16.90 6.52 -4.47
CA ASN A 191 17.22 7.01 -5.80
C ASN A 191 16.55 6.14 -6.88
N GLY A 192 16.06 6.78 -7.94
CA GLY A 192 15.45 6.10 -9.09
C GLY A 192 13.98 5.75 -8.90
N ILE A 193 13.32 6.36 -7.92
CA ILE A 193 11.89 6.18 -7.61
C ILE A 193 11.16 7.47 -8.00
N HIS A 194 10.12 7.40 -8.84
CA HIS A 194 9.27 8.56 -9.14
C HIS A 194 8.04 8.61 -8.25
N GLU A 195 7.51 7.46 -7.83
CA GLU A 195 6.31 7.37 -7.00
C GLU A 195 6.52 6.39 -5.84
N LEU A 196 6.22 6.85 -4.64
CA LEU A 196 6.12 6.03 -3.43
C LEU A 196 4.69 6.06 -2.91
N TYR A 197 4.07 4.88 -2.83
CA TYR A 197 2.77 4.68 -2.22
C TYR A 197 2.89 3.89 -0.91
N ALA A 198 2.31 4.38 0.18
CA ALA A 198 2.24 3.68 1.46
C ALA A 198 0.82 3.68 2.04
N THR A 199 0.33 2.52 2.51
CA THR A 199 -0.92 2.43 3.29
C THR A 199 -0.73 2.85 4.74
N GLY A 200 0.50 2.88 5.24
CA GLY A 200 0.87 3.41 6.55
C GLY A 200 1.56 4.78 6.47
N ASN A 201 2.18 5.18 7.58
CA ASN A 201 2.95 6.41 7.65
C ASN A 201 4.24 6.32 6.81
N VAL A 202 4.71 7.46 6.30
CA VAL A 202 6.02 7.60 5.66
C VAL A 202 6.90 8.52 6.50
N THR A 203 8.01 8.00 7.01
CA THR A 203 8.99 8.75 7.82
C THR A 203 10.39 8.64 7.21
N LEU A 204 10.88 9.67 6.51
CA LEU A 204 12.18 9.63 5.84
C LEU A 204 13.09 10.76 6.31
N GLY A 205 14.34 10.44 6.68
CA GLY A 205 15.34 11.43 7.09
C GLY A 205 16.55 11.58 6.17
N GLY A 206 16.66 10.75 5.11
CA GLY A 206 17.79 10.72 4.19
C GLY A 206 17.75 11.78 3.08
N SER A 207 18.79 11.78 2.23
CA SER A 207 18.86 12.62 1.03
C SER A 207 18.08 11.97 -0.13
N THR A 208 16.76 12.00 -0.03
CA THR A 208 15.86 11.31 -0.96
C THR A 208 15.24 12.27 -1.97
N SER A 209 15.15 11.87 -3.25
CA SER A 209 14.39 12.63 -4.25
C SER A 209 13.40 11.74 -4.98
N ILE A 210 12.11 12.02 -4.77
CA ILE A 210 10.97 11.28 -5.31
C ILE A 210 9.98 12.31 -5.83
N ASP A 211 9.43 12.09 -7.03
CA ASP A 211 8.51 13.06 -7.63
C ASP A 211 7.20 13.09 -6.83
N THR A 212 6.59 11.95 -6.54
CA THR A 212 5.33 11.85 -5.78
C THR A 212 5.43 10.88 -4.61
N VAL A 213 5.04 11.34 -3.42
CA VAL A 213 4.85 10.47 -2.25
C VAL A 213 3.39 10.57 -1.82
N PHE A 214 2.71 9.42 -1.76
CA PHE A 214 1.37 9.29 -1.24
C PHE A 214 1.36 8.38 -0.01
N SER A 215 0.69 8.82 1.04
CA SER A 215 0.53 8.09 2.29
C SER A 215 -0.93 8.11 2.73
N GLU A 216 -1.51 6.94 2.99
CA GLU A 216 -2.80 6.86 3.69
C GLU A 216 -2.67 7.21 5.19
N GLY A 217 -1.45 7.21 5.73
CA GLY A 217 -1.13 7.76 7.05
C GLY A 217 -0.53 9.17 6.98
N ASN A 218 0.36 9.46 7.93
CA ASN A 218 1.12 10.70 8.00
C ASN A 218 2.40 10.64 7.15
N ILE A 219 2.85 11.79 6.66
CA ILE A 219 4.18 11.98 6.05
C ILE A 219 5.02 12.84 7.00
N SER A 220 6.20 12.36 7.37
CA SER A 220 7.19 13.10 8.15
C SER A 220 8.55 13.02 7.45
N LEU A 221 9.03 14.14 6.92
CA LEU A 221 10.28 14.19 6.16
C LEU A 221 11.26 15.16 6.83
N SER A 222 12.49 14.69 7.01
CA SER A 222 13.63 15.48 7.46
C SER A 222 14.84 15.26 6.54
N GLY A 223 15.94 15.98 6.77
CA GLY A 223 17.13 15.91 5.92
C GLY A 223 17.12 16.95 4.80
N SER A 224 17.45 16.57 3.57
CA SER A 224 17.69 17.49 2.43
C SER A 224 17.02 17.04 1.12
N GLY A 225 15.96 16.23 1.23
CA GLY A 225 15.28 15.67 0.07
C GLY A 225 14.51 16.67 -0.80
N ASN A 226 14.31 16.34 -2.08
CA ASN A 226 13.56 17.14 -3.04
C ASN A 226 12.36 16.36 -3.59
N TYR A 227 11.16 16.94 -3.48
CA TYR A 227 9.90 16.32 -3.86
C TYR A 227 9.08 17.24 -4.78
N ARG A 228 8.36 16.68 -5.75
CA ARG A 228 7.39 17.48 -6.51
C ARG A 228 6.08 17.56 -5.73
N GLN A 229 5.55 16.44 -5.26
CA GLN A 229 4.22 16.36 -4.68
C GLN A 229 4.18 15.41 -3.48
N LEU A 230 3.66 15.89 -2.35
CA LEU A 230 3.41 15.08 -1.15
C LEU A 230 1.92 15.09 -0.83
N GLU A 231 1.34 13.91 -0.66
CA GLU A 231 -0.08 13.74 -0.38
C GLU A 231 -0.29 12.80 0.81
N ALA A 232 -1.00 13.28 1.83
CA ALA A 232 -1.32 12.51 3.01
C ALA A 232 -2.82 12.52 3.31
N MET A 233 -3.36 11.36 3.66
CA MET A 233 -4.66 11.29 4.34
C MET A 233 -4.56 11.63 5.83
N GLY A 234 -3.37 11.60 6.40
CA GLY A 234 -3.06 12.16 7.72
C GLY A 234 -2.38 13.53 7.61
N ASP A 235 -1.42 13.76 8.51
CA ASP A 235 -0.64 14.98 8.62
C ASP A 235 0.60 14.95 7.70
N ILE A 236 1.09 16.14 7.32
CA ILE A 236 2.42 16.31 6.70
C ILE A 236 3.29 17.17 7.63
N THR A 237 4.47 16.68 7.98
CA THR A 237 5.49 17.42 8.72
C THR A 237 6.79 17.44 7.93
N LEU A 238 7.29 18.64 7.61
CA LEU A 238 8.60 18.84 6.99
C LEU A 238 9.52 19.58 7.96
N SER A 239 10.78 19.16 8.01
CA SER A 239 11.85 19.84 8.73
C SER A 239 13.19 19.72 7.99
N GLY A 240 14.21 20.43 8.46
CA GLY A 240 15.51 20.47 7.78
C GLY A 240 15.44 21.17 6.42
N GLY A 241 16.32 20.77 5.50
CA GLY A 241 16.42 21.31 4.14
C GLY A 241 15.49 20.69 3.11
N VAL A 242 14.42 19.99 3.53
CA VAL A 242 13.46 19.36 2.60
C VAL A 242 12.73 20.42 1.77
N LYS A 243 12.64 20.18 0.46
CA LYS A 243 11.90 21.01 -0.50
C LYS A 243 10.77 20.21 -1.15
N ALA A 244 9.60 20.81 -1.27
CA ALA A 244 8.46 20.21 -1.95
C ALA A 244 7.72 21.25 -2.80
N SER A 245 7.32 20.93 -4.03
CA SER A 245 6.58 21.92 -4.86
C SER A 245 5.13 22.08 -4.40
N THR A 246 4.45 20.95 -4.11
CA THR A 246 3.05 20.92 -3.71
C THR A 246 2.81 19.98 -2.53
N LEU A 247 2.06 20.44 -1.52
CA LEU A 247 1.60 19.61 -0.40
C LEU A 247 0.07 19.55 -0.37
N PHE A 248 -0.45 18.35 -0.11
CA PHE A 248 -1.86 18.15 0.21
C PHE A 248 -2.02 17.24 1.42
N ALA A 249 -2.68 17.72 2.47
CA ALA A 249 -3.01 16.91 3.64
C ALA A 249 -4.51 16.97 3.96
N ASN A 250 -5.12 15.82 4.27
CA ASN A 250 -6.40 15.81 4.94
C ASN A 250 -6.27 16.24 6.41
N GLY A 251 -5.13 15.96 7.03
CA GLY A 251 -4.78 16.42 8.37
C GLY A 251 -4.09 17.79 8.35
N LYS A 252 -3.23 18.00 9.33
CA LYS A 252 -2.43 19.19 9.54
C LYS A 252 -1.19 19.22 8.63
N ILE A 253 -0.75 20.41 8.24
CA ILE A 253 0.58 20.61 7.65
C ILE A 253 1.46 21.41 8.61
N SER A 254 2.69 20.94 8.87
CA SER A 254 3.70 21.63 9.68
C SER A 254 5.00 21.77 8.90
N LEU A 255 5.51 23.01 8.76
CA LEU A 255 6.78 23.32 8.11
C LEU A 255 7.75 23.96 9.10
N GLU A 256 9.04 23.65 9.00
CA GLU A 256 10.10 24.24 9.84
C GLU A 256 11.27 24.72 8.97
N SER A 257 11.16 25.95 8.45
CA SER A 257 12.11 26.57 7.51
C SER A 257 12.09 26.03 6.07
N ASN A 258 11.04 25.30 5.70
CA ASN A 258 10.92 24.71 4.35
C ASN A 258 10.36 25.72 3.33
N GLU A 259 10.70 25.49 2.06
CA GLU A 259 10.15 26.21 0.91
C GLU A 259 9.16 25.33 0.16
N VAL A 260 7.90 25.78 0.11
CA VAL A 260 6.77 25.05 -0.48
C VAL A 260 5.87 26.03 -1.25
N PRO A 261 5.98 26.11 -2.58
CA PRO A 261 5.16 26.99 -3.39
C PRO A 261 3.66 26.85 -3.13
N THR A 262 3.11 25.64 -3.10
CA THR A 262 1.67 25.44 -2.88
C THR A 262 1.42 24.46 -1.74
N LEU A 263 0.64 24.86 -0.74
CA LEU A 263 0.08 23.92 0.24
C LEU A 263 -1.44 24.01 0.37
N SER A 264 -2.05 22.85 0.55
CA SER A 264 -3.48 22.69 0.83
C SER A 264 -3.67 21.73 2.00
N ALA A 265 -4.33 22.19 3.06
CA ALA A 265 -4.62 21.39 4.25
C ALA A 265 -6.11 21.42 4.58
N ILE A 266 -6.74 20.28 4.81
CA ILE A 266 -8.08 20.28 5.42
C ILE A 266 -7.96 20.60 6.92
N GLY A 267 -6.92 20.09 7.59
CA GLY A 267 -6.60 20.48 8.96
C GLY A 267 -5.81 21.79 9.05
N ASP A 268 -5.31 22.07 10.24
CA ASP A 268 -4.56 23.30 10.56
C ASP A 268 -3.21 23.36 9.82
N VAL A 269 -2.63 24.56 9.77
CA VAL A 269 -1.29 24.78 9.23
C VAL A 269 -0.39 25.44 10.28
N LYS A 270 0.80 24.89 10.47
CA LYS A 270 1.88 25.51 11.23
C LYS A 270 3.04 25.87 10.29
N LEU A 271 3.36 27.15 10.19
CA LEU A 271 4.51 27.67 9.45
C LEU A 271 5.57 28.16 10.45
N GLY A 272 6.60 27.35 10.69
CA GLY A 272 7.69 27.67 11.62
C GLY A 272 8.95 28.16 10.92
N SER A 273 9.72 28.99 11.64
CA SER A 273 11.14 29.29 11.36
C SER A 273 11.44 29.75 9.92
N ASN A 274 10.83 30.82 9.43
CA ASN A 274 11.07 31.34 8.07
C ASN A 274 10.59 30.41 6.94
N ALA A 275 9.55 29.61 7.18
CA ALA A 275 8.91 28.86 6.10
C ALA A 275 8.46 29.81 4.97
N LYS A 276 8.66 29.39 3.73
CA LYS A 276 8.32 30.16 2.52
C LYS A 276 7.25 29.43 1.73
N VAL A 277 6.15 30.12 1.47
CA VAL A 277 4.99 29.61 0.73
C VAL A 277 4.56 30.64 -0.30
N THR A 278 4.05 30.21 -1.45
CA THR A 278 3.40 31.12 -2.40
C THR A 278 1.89 31.13 -2.18
N ASP A 279 1.25 29.96 -2.27
CA ASP A 279 -0.19 29.81 -2.11
C ASP A 279 -0.54 28.84 -0.97
N LEU A 280 -1.35 29.33 -0.03
CA LEU A 280 -1.85 28.59 1.12
C LEU A 280 -3.37 28.48 1.05
N LYS A 281 -3.89 27.26 1.15
CA LYS A 281 -5.32 26.99 1.35
C LYS A 281 -5.52 26.10 2.56
N THR A 282 -6.40 26.50 3.49
CA THR A 282 -6.78 25.62 4.59
C THR A 282 -8.24 25.79 5.02
N LYS A 283 -8.86 24.67 5.40
CA LYS A 283 -10.14 24.68 6.13
C LYS A 283 -9.97 24.90 7.64
N GLY A 284 -8.76 24.70 8.16
CA GLY A 284 -8.38 24.93 9.55
C GLY A 284 -7.84 26.33 9.81
N SER A 285 -7.11 26.48 10.91
CA SER A 285 -6.41 27.70 11.32
C SER A 285 -4.93 27.66 10.96
N VAL A 286 -4.31 28.83 10.82
CA VAL A 286 -2.88 28.98 10.55
C VAL A 286 -2.18 29.60 11.75
N VAL A 287 -1.06 29.00 12.16
CA VAL A 287 -0.10 29.60 13.09
C VAL A 287 1.25 29.74 12.39
N ALA A 288 1.69 30.97 12.20
CA ALA A 288 2.93 31.33 11.53
C ALA A 288 3.89 32.03 12.50
N VAL A 289 5.19 31.76 12.33
CA VAL A 289 6.27 32.45 13.03
C VAL A 289 7.34 32.83 12.01
N ASN A 290 7.42 34.14 11.75
CA ASN A 290 8.37 34.76 10.82
C ASN A 290 8.30 34.17 9.40
N SER A 291 7.13 33.69 8.98
CA SER A 291 6.97 32.99 7.70
C SER A 291 6.56 33.94 6.58
N GLN A 292 6.88 33.58 5.34
CA GLN A 292 6.63 34.42 4.17
C GLN A 292 5.62 33.73 3.26
N ILE A 293 4.46 34.35 3.05
CA ILE A 293 3.44 33.93 2.07
C ILE A 293 3.43 34.97 0.94
N SER A 294 4.09 34.66 -0.18
CA SER A 294 4.34 35.63 -1.25
C SER A 294 3.19 35.81 -2.24
N GLY A 295 2.23 34.89 -2.26
CA GLY A 295 1.04 34.93 -3.12
C GLY A 295 -0.24 35.14 -2.31
N SER A 296 -1.08 34.10 -2.26
CA SER A 296 -2.40 34.16 -1.62
C SER A 296 -2.56 33.20 -0.44
N ALA A 297 -3.22 33.66 0.64
CA ALA A 297 -3.64 32.81 1.76
C ALA A 297 -5.17 32.77 1.86
N LEU A 298 -5.79 31.60 1.73
CA LEU A 298 -7.21 31.36 2.00
C LEU A 298 -7.34 30.50 3.26
N VAL A 299 -7.78 31.12 4.36
CA VAL A 299 -7.82 30.50 5.68
C VAL A 299 -9.24 30.53 6.23
N GLN A 300 -9.95 29.40 6.17
CA GLN A 300 -11.31 29.34 6.71
C GLN A 300 -11.37 29.57 8.23
N GLY A 301 -10.34 29.15 8.96
CA GLY A 301 -10.19 29.36 10.40
C GLY A 301 -9.60 30.72 10.78
N SER A 302 -8.82 30.74 11.86
CA SER A 302 -8.08 31.93 12.31
C SER A 302 -6.68 31.98 11.71
N TYR A 303 -6.11 33.16 11.53
CA TYR A 303 -4.71 33.36 11.17
C TYR A 303 -3.97 34.05 12.31
N THR A 304 -2.85 33.47 12.75
CA THR A 304 -1.96 34.04 13.76
C THR A 304 -0.54 34.12 13.20
N GLU A 305 0.08 35.30 13.21
CA GLU A 305 1.52 35.48 12.96
C GLU A 305 2.17 36.00 14.25
N GLY A 306 3.17 35.31 14.78
CA GLY A 306 3.81 35.65 16.05
C GLY A 306 5.04 36.57 15.96
N SER A 307 5.51 36.89 14.76
CA SER A 307 6.77 37.59 14.51
C SER A 307 6.70 38.49 13.26
N ASN A 308 7.81 38.68 12.54
CA ASN A 308 7.94 39.58 11.37
C ASN A 308 7.59 38.89 10.03
N GLY A 309 6.69 37.90 10.07
CA GLY A 309 6.22 37.24 8.86
C GLY A 309 5.39 38.16 7.97
N ALA A 310 5.23 37.80 6.70
CA ALA A 310 4.50 38.57 5.72
C ALA A 310 3.49 37.71 4.95
N VAL A 311 2.37 38.32 4.56
CA VAL A 311 1.36 37.74 3.67
C VAL A 311 1.03 38.76 2.61
N ALA A 312 1.32 38.44 1.35
CA ALA A 312 1.15 39.39 0.24
C ALA A 312 -0.33 39.73 -0.01
N SER A 313 -1.20 38.72 0.06
CA SER A 313 -2.66 38.88 -0.04
C SER A 313 -3.40 37.68 0.58
N GLY A 314 -4.64 37.85 1.03
CA GLY A 314 -5.43 36.71 1.52
C GLY A 314 -6.76 37.04 2.16
N GLN A 315 -7.45 36.00 2.60
CA GLN A 315 -8.72 36.05 3.33
C GLN A 315 -8.68 35.13 4.55
N TYR A 316 -9.30 35.56 5.64
CA TYR A 316 -9.50 34.75 6.84
C TYR A 316 -10.96 34.72 7.28
N GLY A 317 -11.43 33.60 7.82
CA GLY A 317 -12.84 33.42 8.20
C GLY A 317 -13.15 33.79 9.65
N GLN A 318 -12.21 33.58 10.58
CA GLN A 318 -12.40 33.80 12.02
C GLN A 318 -11.58 35.01 12.50
N ASN A 319 -10.57 34.80 13.36
CA ASN A 319 -9.78 35.88 13.94
C ASN A 319 -8.45 36.08 13.21
N LEU A 320 -7.96 37.33 13.21
CA LEU A 320 -6.59 37.69 12.80
C LEU A 320 -5.82 38.18 14.03
N THR A 321 -4.73 37.51 14.36
CA THR A 321 -3.84 37.85 15.48
C THR A 321 -2.45 38.14 14.95
N VAL A 322 -2.04 39.42 14.99
CA VAL A 322 -0.72 39.88 14.54
C VAL A 322 -0.14 40.89 15.55
N PRO A 323 1.19 40.93 15.77
CA PRO A 323 1.82 41.99 16.54
C PRO A 323 1.44 43.35 15.96
N GLY A 324 1.12 44.32 16.81
CA GLY A 324 0.66 45.65 16.36
C GLY A 324 1.67 46.42 15.49
N TRP A 325 2.95 46.02 15.53
CA TRP A 325 4.01 46.58 14.68
C TRP A 325 4.16 45.88 13.32
N ASN A 326 3.57 44.69 13.12
CA ASN A 326 3.69 43.95 11.86
C ASN A 326 2.60 44.39 10.88
N THR A 327 2.99 45.22 9.91
CA THR A 327 2.13 45.74 8.83
C THR A 327 2.21 44.92 7.54
N GLN A 328 2.98 43.83 7.53
CA GLN A 328 3.27 43.03 6.33
C GLN A 328 2.25 41.91 6.08
N VAL A 329 1.31 41.68 7.01
CA VAL A 329 0.23 40.69 6.85
C VAL A 329 -0.99 41.35 6.22
N ARG A 330 -1.15 41.16 4.90
CA ARG A 330 -2.25 41.76 4.11
C ARG A 330 -3.36 40.76 3.89
N MET A 331 -4.33 40.70 4.80
CA MET A 331 -5.49 39.81 4.70
C MET A 331 -6.79 40.51 5.05
N ASN A 332 -7.88 40.12 4.41
CA ASN A 332 -9.23 40.65 4.65
C ASN A 332 -10.11 39.63 5.38
N HIS A 333 -10.93 40.09 6.32
CA HIS A 333 -11.93 39.24 6.98
C HIS A 333 -13.07 38.92 6.02
N VAL A 334 -13.42 37.64 5.90
CA VAL A 334 -14.60 37.17 5.15
C VAL A 334 -15.42 36.25 6.06
N PRO A 335 -16.47 36.78 6.73
CA PRO A 335 -17.34 35.96 7.56
C PRO A 335 -17.94 34.79 6.78
N GLY A 336 -17.80 33.57 7.31
CA GLY A 336 -18.33 32.37 6.67
C GLY A 336 -17.56 31.92 5.41
N LEU A 337 -16.30 32.34 5.24
CA LEU A 337 -15.42 31.86 4.18
C LEU A 337 -15.44 30.32 4.09
N VAL A 338 -15.68 29.78 2.90
CA VAL A 338 -15.62 28.34 2.62
C VAL A 338 -14.46 28.07 1.67
N VAL A 339 -13.49 27.29 2.12
CA VAL A 339 -12.36 26.87 1.28
C VAL A 339 -12.66 25.50 0.66
N ALA A 340 -12.81 25.44 -0.66
CA ALA A 340 -13.10 24.20 -1.37
C ALA A 340 -11.84 23.33 -1.48
N LEU A 341 -11.81 22.24 -0.71
CA LEU A 341 -10.79 21.19 -0.79
C LEU A 341 -11.48 19.81 -0.77
N THR A 342 -11.09 18.94 -1.69
CA THR A 342 -11.56 17.55 -1.79
C THR A 342 -10.59 16.64 -1.04
N PRO A 343 -11.04 15.88 -0.02
CA PRO A 343 -10.17 14.98 0.71
C PRO A 343 -9.52 13.91 -0.18
N ARG A 344 -8.29 13.52 0.15
CA ARG A 344 -7.65 12.33 -0.40
C ARG A 344 -8.29 11.07 0.19
N THR A 345 -8.40 10.04 -0.65
CA THR A 345 -8.96 8.74 -0.29
C THR A 345 -7.94 7.66 -0.59
N GLN A 346 -8.10 6.51 0.07
CA GLN A 346 -7.25 5.34 -0.15
C GLN A 346 -7.25 4.93 -1.61
N GLN A 347 -6.10 4.44 -2.10
CA GLN A 347 -6.02 3.83 -3.41
C GLN A 347 -6.13 2.30 -3.27
N THR A 348 -6.59 1.66 -4.33
CA THR A 348 -6.59 0.19 -4.38
C THR A 348 -5.21 -0.30 -4.81
N ILE A 349 -4.62 -1.20 -4.01
CA ILE A 349 -3.37 -1.87 -4.34
C ILE A 349 -3.58 -3.37 -4.52
N SER A 350 -2.81 -3.97 -5.43
CA SER A 350 -2.77 -5.42 -5.61
C SER A 350 -1.88 -6.04 -4.52
N ARG A 351 -2.40 -7.06 -3.82
CA ARG A 351 -1.66 -7.77 -2.77
C ARG A 351 -0.95 -8.98 -3.36
N PRO A 352 0.39 -9.03 -3.34
CA PRO A 352 1.12 -10.19 -3.83
C PRO A 352 0.86 -11.41 -2.93
N ARG A 353 0.81 -12.60 -3.55
CA ARG A 353 0.76 -13.91 -2.91
C ARG A 353 1.94 -14.72 -3.42
N VAL A 354 2.62 -15.44 -2.53
CA VAL A 354 3.72 -16.35 -2.89
C VAL A 354 3.44 -17.69 -2.23
N ASP A 355 3.46 -18.77 -3.02
CA ASP A 355 3.29 -20.13 -2.52
C ASP A 355 4.16 -21.10 -3.31
N VAL A 356 5.30 -21.47 -2.74
CA VAL A 356 6.25 -22.36 -3.41
C VAL A 356 5.76 -23.80 -3.59
N TYR A 357 4.67 -24.22 -2.91
CA TYR A 357 4.11 -25.56 -3.10
C TYR A 357 3.45 -25.70 -4.47
N GLU A 358 2.98 -24.61 -5.07
CA GLU A 358 2.41 -24.60 -6.43
C GLU A 358 3.45 -24.97 -7.49
N TYR A 359 4.73 -24.71 -7.21
CA TYR A 359 5.84 -24.97 -8.11
C TYR A 359 6.52 -26.33 -7.86
N ARG A 360 6.15 -27.04 -6.78
CA ARG A 360 6.79 -28.29 -6.35
C ARG A 360 6.78 -29.38 -7.42
N ALA A 361 5.69 -29.50 -8.18
CA ALA A 361 5.56 -30.52 -9.22
C ALA A 361 6.34 -30.17 -10.51
N ALA A 362 6.56 -28.88 -10.77
CA ALA A 362 7.27 -28.39 -11.94
C ALA A 362 8.79 -28.32 -11.73
N ALA A 363 9.28 -28.50 -10.50
CA ALA A 363 10.70 -28.47 -10.19
C ALA A 363 11.47 -29.61 -10.88
N ASN A 364 12.69 -29.31 -11.33
CA ASN A 364 13.60 -30.30 -11.92
C ASN A 364 14.25 -31.17 -10.86
N TYR A 365 14.59 -30.58 -9.72
CA TYR A 365 15.19 -31.26 -8.58
C TYR A 365 14.38 -30.94 -7.33
N ARG A 366 13.83 -31.96 -6.66
CA ARG A 366 13.09 -31.81 -5.42
C ARG A 366 13.82 -32.49 -4.28
N PHE A 367 14.29 -31.72 -3.31
CA PHE A 367 15.07 -32.17 -2.16
C PHE A 367 14.18 -32.36 -0.94
N GLU A 368 14.15 -33.59 -0.44
CA GLU A 368 13.31 -34.04 0.67
C GLU A 368 14.11 -34.97 1.58
N ARG A 369 13.59 -35.21 2.80
CA ARG A 369 14.14 -36.21 3.71
C ARG A 369 13.15 -37.36 3.85
N ASP A 370 13.65 -38.59 3.74
CA ASP A 370 12.82 -39.75 4.04
C ASP A 370 12.74 -40.04 5.55
N THR A 371 11.99 -41.09 5.89
CA THR A 371 11.80 -41.54 7.28
C THR A 371 13.09 -41.99 7.95
N ASP A 372 14.10 -42.40 7.18
CA ASP A 372 15.41 -42.83 7.67
C ASP A 372 16.41 -41.66 7.74
N ASN A 373 15.93 -40.42 7.55
CA ASN A 373 16.75 -39.22 7.50
C ASN A 373 17.87 -39.36 6.45
N ARG A 374 17.52 -39.83 5.25
CA ARG A 374 18.36 -39.79 4.05
C ARG A 374 17.88 -38.71 3.10
N THR A 375 18.79 -38.15 2.31
CA THR A 375 18.45 -37.13 1.32
C THR A 375 17.87 -37.81 0.10
N ILE A 376 16.62 -37.51 -0.21
CA ILE A 376 15.95 -37.89 -1.44
C ILE A 376 15.96 -36.72 -2.40
N VAL A 377 16.30 -36.99 -3.65
CA VAL A 377 16.14 -36.06 -4.76
C VAL A 377 15.19 -36.68 -5.77
N THR A 378 14.01 -36.08 -5.94
CA THR A 378 13.13 -36.43 -7.07
C THR A 378 13.53 -35.61 -8.28
N VAL A 379 13.89 -36.28 -9.37
CA VAL A 379 14.29 -35.65 -10.63
C VAL A 379 13.13 -35.70 -11.62
N ASN A 380 12.91 -34.59 -12.32
CA ASN A 380 11.84 -34.45 -13.31
C ASN A 380 12.30 -33.59 -14.51
N GLN A 381 12.10 -34.09 -15.71
CA GLN A 381 12.39 -33.39 -16.97
C GLN A 381 13.84 -32.90 -17.10
N VAL A 382 14.80 -33.73 -16.68
CA VAL A 382 16.23 -33.46 -16.83
C VAL A 382 16.82 -34.42 -17.86
N GLU A 383 17.60 -33.93 -18.81
CA GLU A 383 18.36 -34.79 -19.71
C GLU A 383 19.55 -35.43 -18.99
N GLY A 384 19.92 -36.64 -19.41
CA GLY A 384 20.97 -37.42 -18.74
C GLY A 384 20.52 -38.16 -17.47
N ILE A 385 19.34 -37.84 -16.91
CA ILE A 385 18.80 -38.51 -15.73
C ILE A 385 17.34 -38.89 -15.98
N PRO A 386 16.97 -40.19 -15.92
CA PRO A 386 15.57 -40.59 -15.98
C PRO A 386 14.75 -39.98 -14.84
N ASP A 387 13.51 -39.58 -15.12
CA ASP A 387 12.59 -39.07 -14.11
C ASP A 387 12.37 -40.14 -13.02
N GLY A 388 12.46 -39.73 -11.75
CA GLY A 388 12.40 -40.70 -10.66
C GLY A 388 12.93 -40.18 -9.32
N ARG A 389 12.91 -41.06 -8.33
CA ARG A 389 13.43 -40.80 -6.99
C ARG A 389 14.84 -41.38 -6.86
N TYR A 390 15.76 -40.58 -6.34
CA TYR A 390 17.16 -40.93 -6.13
C TYR A 390 17.59 -40.55 -4.71
N PHE A 391 18.67 -41.15 -4.26
CA PHE A 391 19.35 -40.83 -3.00
C PHE A 391 20.62 -40.04 -3.30
N LEU A 392 20.93 -39.05 -2.46
CA LEU A 392 22.18 -38.28 -2.59
C LEU A 392 23.32 -38.97 -1.82
N ALA A 393 24.43 -39.22 -2.49
CA ALA A 393 25.62 -39.82 -1.90
C ALA A 393 26.37 -38.85 -0.98
N GLY A 394 26.73 -39.32 0.24
CA GLY A 394 27.34 -38.49 1.29
C GLY A 394 28.80 -38.78 1.65
N GLN A 395 29.55 -39.57 0.88
CA GLN A 395 30.91 -40.01 1.26
C GLN A 395 31.96 -39.82 0.14
N ALA A 396 33.17 -39.37 0.54
CA ALA A 396 34.42 -39.34 -0.23
C ALA A 396 34.41 -38.51 -1.54
N ASP A 397 35.21 -38.88 -2.54
CA ASP A 397 35.41 -38.22 -3.86
C ASP A 397 34.16 -38.26 -4.78
N LYS A 398 33.07 -38.87 -4.30
CA LYS A 398 31.80 -39.03 -5.02
C LYS A 398 30.60 -38.48 -4.23
N GLN A 399 30.86 -37.48 -3.38
CA GLN A 399 29.82 -36.66 -2.77
C GLN A 399 28.93 -36.00 -3.85
N ASP A 400 27.65 -35.83 -3.50
CA ASP A 400 26.61 -35.15 -4.31
C ASP A 400 26.21 -35.86 -5.61
N TRP A 401 26.49 -37.16 -5.72
CA TRP A 401 25.94 -38.02 -6.77
C TRP A 401 24.54 -38.52 -6.44
N LEU A 402 23.69 -38.63 -7.46
CA LEU A 402 22.38 -39.28 -7.38
C LEU A 402 22.52 -40.78 -7.66
N CYS A 403 21.98 -41.61 -6.76
CA CYS A 403 22.01 -43.07 -6.84
C CYS A 403 20.61 -43.65 -6.68
N ARG A 404 20.29 -44.78 -7.35
CA ARG A 404 18.93 -45.35 -7.31
C ARG A 404 18.66 -46.08 -5.99
N SER A 405 19.69 -46.58 -5.33
CA SER A 405 19.63 -47.37 -4.11
C SER A 405 20.58 -46.83 -3.04
N GLY A 406 20.01 -46.26 -1.97
CA GLY A 406 20.74 -45.84 -0.78
C GLY A 406 21.65 -44.60 -0.94
N ALA A 407 22.12 -44.06 0.18
CA ALA A 407 22.87 -42.80 0.26
C ALA A 407 24.41 -42.97 0.16
N ASN A 408 24.87 -44.11 -0.35
CA ASN A 408 26.29 -44.41 -0.55
C ASN A 408 26.59 -44.49 -2.05
N PHE A 409 27.78 -44.09 -2.45
CA PHE A 409 28.16 -44.15 -3.85
C PHE A 409 28.44 -45.60 -4.31
N SER A 410 27.83 -45.99 -5.43
CA SER A 410 28.16 -47.19 -6.20
C SER A 410 28.15 -46.86 -7.69
N ALA A 411 29.24 -47.14 -8.40
CA ALA A 411 29.39 -46.77 -9.80
C ALA A 411 28.34 -47.40 -10.74
N SER A 412 27.81 -48.58 -10.40
CA SER A 412 26.76 -49.25 -11.19
C SER A 412 25.36 -48.68 -10.95
N ASP A 413 25.18 -47.93 -9.85
CA ASP A 413 23.87 -47.49 -9.37
C ASP A 413 23.67 -45.96 -9.43
N CYS A 414 24.78 -45.21 -9.37
CA CYS A 414 24.76 -43.76 -9.45
C CYS A 414 24.72 -43.25 -10.89
N VAL A 415 23.92 -42.22 -11.13
CA VAL A 415 23.56 -41.76 -12.48
C VAL A 415 24.18 -40.42 -12.85
N ALA A 416 24.35 -39.50 -11.90
CA ALA A 416 24.88 -38.17 -12.18
C ALA A 416 25.34 -37.43 -10.91
N LYS A 417 26.37 -36.58 -11.04
CA LYS A 417 26.75 -35.58 -10.03
C LYS A 417 25.91 -34.32 -10.23
N ILE A 418 25.23 -33.83 -9.19
CA ILE A 418 24.32 -32.67 -9.32
C ILE A 418 24.79 -31.43 -8.57
N CYS A 419 25.86 -31.52 -7.80
CA CYS A 419 26.44 -30.39 -7.08
C CYS A 419 27.98 -30.50 -7.17
N ALA A 420 28.66 -29.37 -7.43
CA ALA A 420 30.11 -29.27 -7.44
C ALA A 420 30.64 -28.40 -6.29
N GLY A 421 31.34 -29.00 -5.32
CA GLY A 421 32.06 -28.29 -4.27
C GLY A 421 33.33 -27.59 -4.75
N HIS A 422 34.03 -26.92 -3.84
CA HIS A 422 35.29 -26.21 -4.15
C HIS A 422 36.42 -27.13 -4.61
N SER A 423 36.35 -28.41 -4.26
CA SER A 423 37.22 -29.48 -4.71
C SER A 423 36.40 -30.74 -4.97
N GLU A 424 37.00 -31.76 -5.58
CA GLU A 424 36.32 -33.05 -5.82
C GLU A 424 35.94 -33.79 -4.52
N HIS A 425 36.52 -33.40 -3.38
CA HIS A 425 36.32 -34.05 -2.08
C HIS A 425 35.35 -33.32 -1.14
N ASN A 426 34.92 -32.11 -1.51
CA ASN A 426 34.00 -31.31 -0.71
C ASN A 426 32.60 -31.39 -1.30
N SER A 427 31.61 -31.72 -0.48
CA SER A 427 30.20 -31.56 -0.84
C SER A 427 29.86 -30.07 -0.93
N CYS A 428 29.00 -29.71 -1.88
CA CYS A 428 28.35 -28.41 -1.87
C CYS A 428 26.92 -28.43 -1.40
N LEU A 429 26.36 -29.58 -1.01
CA LEU A 429 25.01 -29.67 -0.49
C LEU A 429 24.99 -30.47 0.81
N SER A 430 24.64 -29.79 1.90
CA SER A 430 24.46 -30.42 3.21
C SER A 430 23.08 -30.13 3.77
N TYR A 431 22.66 -30.94 4.75
CA TYR A 431 21.40 -30.75 5.46
C TYR A 431 21.60 -30.90 6.95
N SER A 432 21.15 -29.92 7.72
CA SER A 432 21.16 -29.97 9.19
C SER A 432 20.01 -29.13 9.75
N ASN A 433 19.34 -29.65 10.78
CA ASN A 433 18.32 -28.91 11.54
C ASN A 433 17.26 -28.21 10.66
N GLY A 434 16.70 -28.90 9.66
CA GLY A 434 15.67 -28.32 8.79
C GLY A 434 16.19 -27.36 7.73
N THR A 435 17.52 -27.25 7.56
CA THR A 435 18.16 -26.30 6.64
C THR A 435 19.08 -27.03 5.67
N TRP A 436 18.79 -26.85 4.39
CA TRP A 436 19.69 -27.19 3.28
C TRP A 436 20.73 -26.10 3.14
N SER A 437 22.01 -26.45 3.02
CA SER A 437 23.09 -25.47 2.83
C SER A 437 23.83 -25.77 1.53
N LEU A 438 23.89 -24.76 0.67
CA LEU A 438 24.65 -24.76 -0.58
C LEU A 438 25.96 -23.99 -0.39
N ALA A 439 27.10 -24.61 -0.67
CA ALA A 439 28.40 -23.92 -0.64
C ALA A 439 29.41 -24.63 -1.55
N GLY A 440 29.76 -24.01 -2.67
CA GLY A 440 30.68 -24.64 -3.63
C GLY A 440 30.93 -23.80 -4.87
N GLN A 441 31.21 -24.49 -5.97
CA GLN A 441 31.33 -23.86 -7.30
C GLN A 441 29.95 -23.59 -7.88
N SER A 442 29.09 -24.63 -7.99
CA SER A 442 27.76 -24.53 -8.58
C SER A 442 26.90 -25.78 -8.34
N MET A 443 25.67 -25.76 -8.83
CA MET A 443 24.71 -26.88 -8.84
C MET A 443 24.21 -27.10 -10.28
N ALA A 444 23.81 -28.33 -10.61
CA ALA A 444 23.24 -28.66 -11.91
C ALA A 444 22.08 -27.70 -12.25
N PRO A 445 22.07 -27.09 -13.45
CA PRO A 445 21.06 -26.09 -13.79
C PRO A 445 19.64 -26.64 -13.76
N GLY A 446 18.72 -25.83 -13.25
CA GLY A 446 17.29 -26.15 -13.22
C GLY A 446 16.55 -25.48 -12.08
N VAL A 447 15.24 -25.76 -12.02
CA VAL A 447 14.40 -25.36 -10.89
C VAL A 447 14.64 -26.33 -9.74
N ALA A 448 15.13 -25.82 -8.61
CA ALA A 448 15.46 -26.60 -7.43
C ALA A 448 14.53 -26.23 -6.27
N TRP A 449 13.74 -27.20 -5.81
CA TRP A 449 12.78 -27.04 -4.72
C TRP A 449 13.25 -27.80 -3.49
N PHE A 450 13.30 -27.12 -2.35
CA PHE A 450 13.77 -27.64 -1.07
C PHE A 450 12.65 -27.70 -0.04
N GLU A 451 12.45 -28.86 0.57
CA GLU A 451 11.60 -29.00 1.75
C GLU A 451 12.35 -28.53 3.00
N GLY A 452 11.99 -27.35 3.52
CA GLY A 452 12.67 -26.71 4.66
C GLY A 452 13.33 -25.39 4.28
N ASN A 453 14.28 -24.95 5.10
CA ASN A 453 15.04 -23.72 4.84
C ASN A 453 16.18 -23.96 3.85
N LEU A 454 16.62 -22.90 3.17
CA LEU A 454 17.79 -22.92 2.30
C LEU A 454 18.78 -21.82 2.70
N SER A 455 20.01 -22.22 3.01
CA SER A 455 21.17 -21.34 3.09
C SER A 455 21.90 -21.39 1.75
N ALA A 456 21.70 -20.39 0.90
CA ALA A 456 22.37 -20.24 -0.38
C ALA A 456 23.73 -19.54 -0.17
N GLY A 457 24.75 -20.32 0.13
CA GLY A 457 26.11 -19.83 0.41
C GLY A 457 26.90 -19.48 -0.85
N GLN A 458 28.22 -19.45 -0.72
CA GLN A 458 29.14 -19.10 -1.81
C GLN A 458 28.97 -20.01 -3.03
N GLY A 459 29.01 -19.42 -4.24
CA GLY A 459 28.97 -20.14 -5.51
C GLY A 459 28.32 -19.30 -6.62
N SER A 460 28.40 -19.81 -7.85
CA SER A 460 27.72 -19.24 -9.03
C SER A 460 26.70 -20.26 -9.55
N TYR A 461 25.42 -19.98 -9.32
CA TYR A 461 24.33 -20.92 -9.57
C TYR A 461 23.47 -20.45 -10.76
N ALA A 462 23.19 -21.35 -11.70
CA ALA A 462 22.23 -21.12 -12.78
C ALA A 462 20.92 -21.85 -12.45
N ASN A 463 20.20 -21.34 -11.44
CA ASN A 463 19.12 -22.06 -10.78
C ASN A 463 18.00 -21.11 -10.36
N SER A 464 16.79 -21.65 -10.38
CA SER A 464 15.64 -21.06 -9.68
C SER A 464 15.46 -21.79 -8.37
N PHE A 465 15.79 -21.14 -7.26
CA PHE A 465 15.74 -21.73 -5.93
C PHE A 465 14.42 -21.46 -5.22
N MET A 466 13.78 -22.53 -4.78
CA MET A 466 12.51 -22.49 -4.07
C MET A 466 12.64 -23.22 -2.75
N ALA A 467 12.22 -22.63 -1.64
CA ALA A 467 12.27 -23.26 -0.32
C ALA A 467 10.92 -23.16 0.37
N SER A 468 10.40 -24.26 0.91
CA SER A 468 9.14 -24.23 1.68
C SER A 468 9.28 -23.52 3.03
N GLY A 469 10.51 -23.36 3.53
CA GLY A 469 10.87 -22.57 4.70
C GLY A 469 11.37 -21.17 4.33
N ASN A 470 12.47 -20.75 4.96
CA ASN A 470 13.14 -19.48 4.73
C ASN A 470 14.37 -19.64 3.84
N ILE A 471 14.77 -18.57 3.16
CA ILE A 471 16.03 -18.50 2.41
C ILE A 471 16.95 -17.49 3.07
N THR A 472 18.22 -17.84 3.23
CA THR A 472 19.28 -16.91 3.63
C THR A 472 20.44 -17.07 2.65
N THR A 473 20.99 -15.97 2.15
CA THR A 473 22.24 -16.01 1.38
C THR A 473 23.44 -15.80 2.29
N ALA A 474 24.58 -16.42 1.99
CA ALA A 474 25.82 -16.19 2.71
C ALA A 474 27.03 -16.15 1.75
N GLY A 475 28.09 -15.43 2.15
CA GLY A 475 29.29 -15.24 1.31
C GLY A 475 29.01 -14.46 0.01
N ASN A 476 29.93 -14.52 -0.96
CA ASN A 476 29.72 -13.93 -2.29
C ASN A 476 28.82 -14.84 -3.14
N ASN A 477 27.53 -14.93 -2.81
CA ASN A 477 26.55 -15.70 -3.57
C ASN A 477 26.23 -14.99 -4.89
N THR A 478 26.32 -15.73 -5.99
CA THR A 478 25.81 -15.33 -7.29
C THR A 478 24.76 -16.33 -7.75
N THR A 479 23.51 -15.89 -7.89
CA THR A 479 22.43 -16.76 -8.35
C THR A 479 21.78 -16.12 -9.56
N GLU A 480 21.74 -16.86 -10.67
CA GLU A 480 21.12 -16.48 -11.92
C GLU A 480 19.94 -17.40 -12.20
N ALA A 481 18.73 -16.84 -12.24
CA ALA A 481 17.54 -17.52 -12.69
C ALA A 481 17.73 -18.02 -14.13
N LEU A 482 17.08 -19.13 -14.49
CA LEU A 482 17.34 -19.84 -15.75
C LEU A 482 17.19 -18.94 -16.98
N ASN A 483 16.14 -18.12 -17.02
CA ASN A 483 15.87 -17.19 -18.10
C ASN A 483 16.89 -16.05 -18.20
N TYR A 484 17.50 -15.67 -17.07
CA TYR A 484 18.56 -14.68 -17.05
C TYR A 484 19.91 -15.28 -17.47
N ALA A 485 20.25 -16.45 -16.93
CA ALA A 485 21.52 -17.14 -17.15
C ALA A 485 21.76 -17.49 -18.63
N GLY A 486 20.68 -17.77 -19.37
CA GLY A 486 20.71 -18.00 -20.81
C GLY A 486 21.25 -19.38 -21.21
N TYR A 487 21.25 -19.63 -22.53
CA TYR A 487 21.55 -20.96 -23.09
C TYR A 487 22.91 -21.51 -22.68
N ALA A 488 23.96 -20.68 -22.68
CA ALA A 488 25.32 -21.13 -22.38
C ALA A 488 25.46 -21.72 -20.97
N LYS A 489 24.85 -21.09 -19.96
CA LYS A 489 24.94 -21.53 -18.56
C LYS A 489 23.93 -22.62 -18.20
N VAL A 490 22.79 -22.67 -18.90
CA VAL A 490 21.69 -23.61 -18.59
C VAL A 490 21.77 -24.89 -19.44
N CYS A 491 22.00 -24.76 -20.75
CA CYS A 491 21.92 -25.88 -21.70
C CYS A 491 23.28 -26.40 -22.16
N ASN A 492 24.34 -25.58 -22.09
CA ASN A 492 25.71 -25.95 -22.45
C ASN A 492 26.68 -25.81 -21.26
N ASN A 493 26.20 -26.19 -20.06
CA ASN A 493 26.97 -26.06 -18.84
C ASN A 493 28.14 -27.06 -18.82
N SER A 494 29.37 -26.56 -18.79
CA SER A 494 30.57 -27.40 -18.81
C SER A 494 30.83 -28.15 -17.49
N LEU A 495 30.30 -27.65 -16.36
CA LEU A 495 30.47 -28.29 -15.05
C LEU A 495 29.53 -29.48 -14.88
N PHE A 496 28.39 -29.46 -15.56
CA PHE A 496 27.38 -30.52 -15.53
C PHE A 496 27.02 -30.97 -16.95
N PRO A 497 27.99 -31.55 -17.69
CA PRO A 497 27.79 -31.91 -19.09
C PRO A 497 26.65 -32.92 -19.23
N GLY A 498 25.71 -32.63 -20.13
CA GLY A 498 24.55 -33.47 -20.40
C GLY A 498 23.38 -33.31 -19.42
N LEU A 499 23.55 -32.58 -18.31
CA LEU A 499 22.47 -32.31 -17.36
C LEU A 499 21.79 -30.98 -17.71
N ARG A 500 20.69 -31.07 -18.48
CA ARG A 500 19.94 -29.89 -18.91
C ARG A 500 18.43 -30.05 -18.69
N PRO A 501 17.73 -29.01 -18.19
CA PRO A 501 16.29 -29.07 -17.98
C PRO A 501 15.55 -29.01 -19.33
N LYS A 502 14.86 -30.09 -19.69
CA LYS A 502 14.23 -30.30 -21.00
C LYS A 502 13.21 -29.23 -21.39
N GLY A 503 12.51 -28.65 -20.39
CA GLY A 503 11.52 -27.58 -20.61
C GLY A 503 12.13 -26.24 -21.07
N TYR A 504 13.44 -26.06 -20.89
CA TYR A 504 14.18 -24.86 -21.30
C TYR A 504 15.14 -25.14 -22.46
N CYS A 505 15.65 -26.37 -22.55
CA CYS A 505 16.68 -26.76 -23.52
C CYS A 505 16.10 -27.70 -24.58
N LYS A 506 15.71 -27.15 -25.72
CA LYS A 506 15.20 -27.95 -26.86
C LYS A 506 16.36 -28.64 -27.58
N ALA A 507 16.19 -29.94 -27.88
CA ALA A 507 17.16 -30.69 -28.66
C ALA A 507 17.40 -30.04 -30.04
N GLY A 508 18.66 -29.88 -30.42
CA GLY A 508 19.07 -29.25 -31.69
C GLY A 508 18.95 -27.72 -31.74
N SER A 509 18.52 -27.06 -30.66
CA SER A 509 18.49 -25.60 -30.55
C SER A 509 19.75 -25.07 -29.89
N ALA A 510 20.22 -23.89 -30.31
CA ALA A 510 21.25 -23.10 -29.62
C ALA A 510 20.65 -21.96 -28.77
N GLU A 511 19.32 -21.95 -28.61
CA GLU A 511 18.57 -20.93 -27.89
C GLU A 511 17.81 -21.53 -26.70
N LEU A 512 17.69 -20.74 -25.64
CA LEU A 512 16.91 -21.07 -24.44
C LEU A 512 15.42 -20.82 -24.73
N THR A 513 14.55 -21.76 -24.35
CA THR A 513 13.10 -21.55 -24.34
C THR A 513 12.69 -21.02 -22.95
N PRO A 514 12.36 -19.72 -22.81
CA PRO A 514 12.07 -19.15 -21.50
C PRO A 514 10.74 -19.67 -20.93
N GLN A 515 10.69 -19.87 -19.62
CA GLN A 515 9.49 -20.29 -18.89
C GLN A 515 9.27 -19.38 -17.67
N PRO A 516 8.03 -19.18 -17.17
CA PRO A 516 7.78 -18.29 -16.04
C PRO A 516 8.63 -18.58 -14.80
N LEU A 517 8.79 -19.84 -14.40
CA LEU A 517 9.62 -20.22 -13.24
C LEU A 517 11.09 -19.85 -13.41
N GLY A 518 11.58 -19.80 -14.65
CA GLY A 518 12.95 -19.43 -14.96
C GLY A 518 13.26 -17.96 -14.74
N ASN A 519 12.27 -17.11 -14.48
CA ASN A 519 12.49 -15.71 -14.06
C ASN A 519 12.83 -15.61 -12.57
N ILE A 520 12.53 -16.63 -11.76
CA ILE A 520 12.68 -16.57 -10.32
C ILE A 520 14.09 -16.99 -9.93
N ALA A 521 14.82 -16.14 -9.21
CA ALA A 521 16.08 -16.54 -8.59
C ALA A 521 15.82 -17.18 -7.23
N PHE A 522 14.99 -16.54 -6.39
CA PHE A 522 14.62 -17.02 -5.06
C PHE A 522 13.12 -16.89 -4.81
N ALA A 523 12.49 -17.95 -4.33
CA ALA A 523 11.14 -17.92 -3.77
C ALA A 523 11.08 -18.71 -2.45
N ALA A 524 10.43 -18.14 -1.43
CA ALA A 524 10.37 -18.76 -0.12
C ALA A 524 8.95 -18.78 0.45
N GLY A 525 8.64 -19.86 1.17
CA GLY A 525 7.41 -20.04 1.92
C GLY A 525 6.22 -20.50 1.09
N GLY A 526 5.24 -21.09 1.78
CA GLY A 526 4.04 -21.57 1.12
C GLY A 526 3.08 -22.30 2.04
N ILE A 527 1.97 -22.74 1.47
CA ILE A 527 0.92 -23.48 2.18
C ILE A 527 1.17 -24.97 1.99
N GLY A 528 1.85 -25.57 2.96
CA GLY A 528 2.16 -27.00 2.92
C GLY A 528 0.96 -27.90 3.19
N PRO A 529 1.16 -29.23 3.27
CA PRO A 529 0.11 -30.21 3.53
C PRO A 529 -0.67 -29.99 4.83
N SER A 530 -0.12 -29.25 5.79
CA SER A 530 -0.79 -28.87 7.05
C SER A 530 -1.87 -27.79 6.87
N GLY A 531 -2.00 -27.20 5.67
CA GLY A 531 -2.93 -26.11 5.36
C GLY A 531 -2.57 -24.77 5.99
N LYS A 532 -1.45 -24.66 6.71
CA LYS A 532 -0.94 -23.42 7.31
C LYS A 532 0.24 -22.89 6.50
N TYR A 533 0.29 -21.57 6.37
CA TYR A 533 1.44 -20.92 5.78
C TYR A 533 2.67 -21.07 6.70
N SER A 534 3.81 -21.42 6.13
CA SER A 534 5.09 -21.53 6.83
C SER A 534 6.22 -20.91 6.02
N GLY A 535 7.28 -20.49 6.72
CA GLY A 535 8.47 -19.91 6.09
C GLY A 535 8.23 -18.55 5.45
N GLY A 536 8.96 -18.28 4.37
CA GLY A 536 8.77 -17.09 3.54
C GLY A 536 9.71 -15.93 3.80
N ARG A 537 10.55 -15.98 4.84
CA ARG A 537 11.61 -14.99 5.00
C ARG A 537 12.70 -15.23 3.96
N ILE A 538 13.11 -14.17 3.26
CA ILE A 538 14.33 -14.15 2.45
C ILE A 538 15.27 -13.11 3.08
N ASP A 539 16.47 -13.54 3.44
CA ASP A 539 17.53 -12.69 3.96
C ASP A 539 18.74 -12.69 3.01
N LEU A 540 18.89 -11.60 2.26
CA LEU A 540 20.02 -11.33 1.39
C LEU A 540 21.16 -10.69 2.19
N SER A 541 21.74 -11.46 3.12
CA SER A 541 22.57 -10.95 4.22
C SER A 541 24.02 -10.54 3.86
N ALA A 542 24.52 -10.87 2.67
CA ALA A 542 25.91 -10.68 2.25
C ALA A 542 26.03 -9.77 1.00
N ALA A 543 27.25 -9.59 0.47
CA ALA A 543 27.42 -8.96 -0.85
C ALA A 543 26.93 -9.94 -1.93
N ASN A 544 25.69 -9.75 -2.36
CA ASN A 544 24.98 -10.67 -3.24
C ASN A 544 24.81 -10.10 -4.65
N HIS A 545 24.93 -10.99 -5.64
CA HIS A 545 24.52 -10.72 -7.01
C HIS A 545 23.40 -11.68 -7.39
N VAL A 546 22.17 -11.18 -7.34
CA VAL A 546 20.97 -11.96 -7.67
C VAL A 546 20.48 -11.50 -9.04
N TYR A 547 20.38 -12.42 -9.99
CA TYR A 547 19.87 -12.13 -11.32
C TYR A 547 18.57 -12.91 -11.55
N GLY A 548 17.44 -12.23 -11.44
CA GLY A 548 16.12 -12.81 -11.40
C GLY A 548 15.26 -12.25 -10.27
N ASP A 549 13.99 -12.63 -10.28
CA ASP A 549 13.00 -12.17 -9.32
C ASP A 549 13.22 -12.78 -7.93
N VAL A 550 12.98 -11.97 -6.90
CA VAL A 550 13.03 -12.36 -5.48
C VAL A 550 11.62 -12.30 -4.91
N LEU A 551 11.06 -13.46 -4.60
CA LEU A 551 9.69 -13.64 -4.13
C LEU A 551 9.69 -14.10 -2.65
N ALA A 552 9.75 -13.14 -1.74
CA ALA A 552 9.65 -13.43 -0.31
C ALA A 552 8.18 -13.60 0.09
N GLY A 553 7.83 -14.78 0.56
CA GLY A 553 6.47 -15.04 0.99
C GLY A 553 6.08 -14.39 2.32
N ASP A 554 7.05 -13.99 3.14
CA ASP A 554 6.84 -13.26 4.39
C ASP A 554 7.62 -11.94 4.42
N LEU A 555 8.88 -11.99 4.86
CA LEU A 555 9.74 -10.82 5.03
C LEU A 555 10.91 -10.86 4.07
N LEU A 556 11.26 -9.72 3.50
CA LEU A 556 12.50 -9.53 2.77
C LEU A 556 13.45 -8.63 3.55
N GLN A 557 14.67 -9.11 3.72
CA GLN A 557 15.76 -8.38 4.34
C GLN A 557 16.96 -8.36 3.40
N THR A 558 17.61 -7.22 3.28
CA THR A 558 18.89 -7.10 2.57
C THR A 558 19.94 -6.52 3.51
N GLY A 559 21.17 -6.99 3.35
CA GLY A 559 22.36 -6.50 4.00
C GLY A 559 23.51 -6.36 3.00
N GLY A 560 24.67 -5.91 3.50
CA GLY A 560 25.86 -5.72 2.67
C GLY A 560 25.64 -4.83 1.43
N SER A 561 26.37 -5.12 0.35
CA SER A 561 26.15 -4.52 -0.97
C SER A 561 25.39 -5.53 -1.83
N THR A 562 24.06 -5.46 -1.82
CA THR A 562 23.18 -6.40 -2.54
C THR A 562 22.72 -5.79 -3.86
N VAL A 563 22.90 -6.52 -4.96
CA VAL A 563 22.38 -6.15 -6.29
C VAL A 563 21.39 -7.20 -6.76
N VAL A 564 20.19 -6.77 -7.13
CA VAL A 564 19.12 -7.61 -7.67
C VAL A 564 18.79 -7.15 -9.09
N HIS A 565 18.97 -8.00 -10.09
CA HIS A 565 18.55 -7.78 -11.47
C HIS A 565 17.20 -8.45 -11.71
N GLY A 566 16.14 -7.90 -11.13
CA GLY A 566 14.81 -8.47 -11.20
C GLY A 566 13.82 -7.75 -10.29
N HIS A 567 12.58 -8.24 -10.26
CA HIS A 567 11.55 -7.72 -9.38
C HIS A 567 11.71 -8.22 -7.96
N VAL A 568 11.28 -7.38 -7.02
CA VAL A 568 11.34 -7.69 -5.59
C VAL A 568 9.94 -7.63 -4.99
N VAL A 569 9.53 -8.74 -4.39
CA VAL A 569 8.22 -8.90 -3.77
C VAL A 569 8.35 -9.44 -2.35
N ALA A 570 7.61 -8.86 -1.41
CA ALA A 570 7.40 -9.41 -0.07
C ALA A 570 5.90 -9.52 0.24
N ALA A 571 5.39 -10.72 0.48
CA ALA A 571 3.95 -10.99 0.56
C ALA A 571 3.38 -11.07 1.99
N ARG A 572 4.21 -11.00 3.05
CA ARG A 572 3.77 -10.98 4.47
C ARG A 572 2.68 -12.01 4.78
N MET A 573 2.83 -13.24 4.29
CA MET A 573 1.90 -14.35 4.54
C MET A 573 2.35 -15.23 5.71
N GLY A 574 3.61 -15.13 6.11
CA GLY A 574 4.18 -15.84 7.25
C GLY A 574 3.90 -15.15 8.59
N ASN A 575 4.31 -15.85 9.66
CA ASN A 575 4.17 -15.37 11.04
C ASN A 575 5.47 -14.74 11.56
N GLY A 576 6.42 -14.38 10.70
CA GLY A 576 7.69 -13.80 11.10
C GLY A 576 7.50 -12.46 11.81
N THR A 577 8.19 -12.27 12.93
CA THR A 577 8.23 -10.98 13.61
C THR A 577 9.20 -10.01 12.91
N GLY A 578 8.92 -8.71 13.02
CA GLY A 578 9.74 -7.64 12.41
C GLY A 578 9.14 -7.01 11.16
N ASN A 579 9.97 -6.24 10.46
CA ASN A 579 9.63 -5.52 9.24
C ASN A 579 10.50 -6.01 8.08
N ASN A 580 10.07 -5.72 6.85
CA ASN A 580 10.97 -5.78 5.71
C ASN A 580 12.07 -4.73 5.92
N SER A 581 13.28 -5.00 5.47
CA SER A 581 14.40 -4.10 5.70
C SER A 581 15.31 -4.06 4.50
N PHE A 582 15.57 -2.87 3.96
CA PHE A 582 16.67 -2.66 3.03
C PHE A 582 17.83 -1.99 3.75
N GLY A 583 18.82 -2.80 4.10
CA GLY A 583 20.01 -2.39 4.84
C GLY A 583 21.20 -2.08 3.95
N ALA A 584 22.18 -1.38 4.54
CA ALA A 584 23.46 -1.01 3.92
C ALA A 584 23.33 -0.38 2.51
N SER A 585 23.57 -1.12 1.43
CA SER A 585 23.30 -0.65 0.06
C SER A 585 22.58 -1.72 -0.74
N THR A 586 21.38 -1.40 -1.23
CA THR A 586 20.58 -2.27 -2.09
C THR A 586 20.37 -1.61 -3.44
N THR A 587 20.75 -2.30 -4.52
CA THR A 587 20.51 -1.85 -5.89
C THR A 587 19.58 -2.84 -6.61
N ILE A 588 18.49 -2.33 -7.16
CA ILE A 588 17.62 -3.06 -8.09
C ILE A 588 17.95 -2.57 -9.50
N ASP A 589 18.55 -3.41 -10.33
CA ASP A 589 19.02 -3.03 -11.67
C ASP A 589 18.23 -3.72 -12.79
N LEU A 590 17.33 -2.95 -13.39
CA LEU A 590 16.45 -3.35 -14.49
C LEU A 590 16.98 -2.89 -15.86
N ARG A 591 18.26 -2.50 -15.95
CA ARG A 591 18.90 -2.14 -17.21
C ARG A 591 19.53 -3.38 -17.86
N ASN A 592 19.69 -3.34 -19.18
CA ASN A 592 20.44 -4.33 -19.95
C ASN A 592 20.01 -5.80 -19.70
N LEU A 593 18.71 -6.02 -19.47
CA LEU A 593 18.16 -7.35 -19.22
C LEU A 593 18.19 -8.21 -20.50
N PRO A 594 18.49 -9.51 -20.40
CA PRO A 594 18.48 -10.40 -21.56
C PRO A 594 17.06 -10.58 -22.08
N SER A 595 16.90 -10.79 -23.40
CA SER A 595 15.59 -10.92 -24.04
C SER A 595 14.78 -12.15 -23.58
N THR A 596 15.45 -13.13 -22.98
CA THR A 596 14.84 -14.33 -22.41
C THR A 596 14.26 -14.08 -21.01
N PHE A 597 14.58 -12.96 -20.37
CA PHE A 597 14.13 -12.61 -19.02
C PHE A 597 13.17 -11.42 -19.05
N THR A 598 12.00 -11.62 -18.45
CA THR A 598 11.01 -10.56 -18.24
C THR A 598 10.75 -10.42 -16.74
N PRO A 599 11.28 -9.39 -16.07
CA PRO A 599 11.05 -9.16 -14.64
C PRO A 599 9.56 -9.15 -14.31
N GLY A 600 9.17 -9.83 -13.23
CA GLY A 600 7.77 -9.92 -12.80
C GLY A 600 6.88 -10.80 -13.69
N GLY A 601 7.39 -11.31 -14.82
CA GLY A 601 6.68 -12.23 -15.72
C GLY A 601 6.59 -13.67 -15.22
N GLY A 602 7.17 -13.97 -14.05
CA GLY A 602 7.19 -15.30 -13.43
C GLY A 602 5.99 -15.62 -12.52
N GLN A 603 5.02 -14.72 -12.38
CA GLN A 603 3.82 -14.95 -11.56
C GLN A 603 2.89 -15.93 -12.29
N GLY A 604 2.72 -17.13 -11.73
CA GLY A 604 2.04 -18.25 -12.38
C GLY A 604 0.61 -17.94 -12.86
N GLY A 605 0.30 -18.42 -14.07
CA GLY A 605 -1.04 -18.64 -14.60
C GLY A 605 -1.68 -17.45 -15.31
N ASN A 606 -2.25 -17.70 -16.50
CA ASN A 606 -3.15 -16.81 -17.26
C ASN A 606 -4.48 -16.53 -16.52
N ALA A 607 -4.43 -16.20 -15.24
CA ALA A 607 -5.57 -15.64 -14.53
C ALA A 607 -5.32 -14.15 -14.40
N ALA A 608 -6.16 -13.34 -15.06
CA ALA A 608 -6.24 -11.92 -14.75
C ALA A 608 -6.37 -11.77 -13.21
N PRO A 609 -5.66 -10.81 -12.60
CA PRO A 609 -5.73 -10.61 -11.16
C PRO A 609 -7.19 -10.42 -10.72
N PRO A 610 -7.55 -10.85 -9.51
CA PRO A 610 -8.90 -10.67 -9.02
C PRO A 610 -9.17 -9.16 -8.95
N ALA A 611 -10.25 -8.74 -9.59
CA ALA A 611 -10.62 -7.35 -9.73
C ALA A 611 -12.13 -7.23 -9.59
N ALA A 612 -12.60 -6.14 -8.98
CA ALA A 612 -14.01 -5.82 -8.95
C ALA A 612 -14.26 -4.39 -9.40
N ARG A 613 -15.19 -4.25 -10.35
CA ARG A 613 -15.66 -2.96 -10.87
C ARG A 613 -17.16 -2.79 -10.58
N ILE A 614 -17.55 -1.55 -10.33
CA ILE A 614 -18.97 -1.16 -10.28
C ILE A 614 -19.47 -1.06 -11.72
N LEU A 615 -20.53 -1.78 -12.06
CA LEU A 615 -21.25 -1.61 -13.32
C LEU A 615 -22.14 -0.38 -13.27
N TRP A 616 -22.91 -0.25 -12.20
CA TRP A 616 -23.72 0.93 -11.93
C TRP A 616 -24.10 1.00 -10.46
N SER A 617 -24.51 2.20 -10.06
CA SER A 617 -25.05 2.52 -8.74
C SER A 617 -26.25 3.44 -8.89
N ARG A 618 -27.29 3.27 -8.09
CA ARG A 618 -28.40 4.23 -8.00
C ARG A 618 -28.89 4.39 -6.57
N TYR A 619 -29.22 5.62 -6.19
CA TYR A 619 -29.96 5.86 -4.96
C TYR A 619 -31.38 5.32 -5.08
N ARG A 620 -31.90 4.79 -3.98
CA ARG A 620 -33.26 4.25 -3.89
C ARG A 620 -34.12 5.05 -2.92
#